data_AF-A0A0U1M0T9-F1
#
_entry.id   AF-A0A0U1M0T9-F1
#
_cell.length_a   1.000
_cell.length_b   1.000
_cell.length_c   1.000
_cell.angle_alpha   90.00
_cell.angle_beta   90.00
_cell.angle_gamma   90.00
#
_symmetry.space_group_name_H-M   'P 1'
#
loop_
_entity.id
_entity.type
_entity.pdbx_description
1 polymer ?
#
loop_
_entity_poly.entity_id
_entity_poly.type
_entity_poly.pdbx_seq_one_letter_code
_entity_poly.pdbx_strand_id
1 'polypeptide(L)'
;MPRTDEAEHWFNAVYEAVQEVPLGSVTTYGHIATLLGYPKRARQVGICLKHLPSNRTNAADQNDENDEQGEMYHHFHDDNVPWQRIVNSKGTISHRGPGSAARQADALRHEGVEVSQDAMGDYYIDMHRYGWFPSRLPSEDGETEDSEGEDGELFV
;
A
#
# COMPACT_ATOMS: atom_id res chain seq x y z
N MET A 1 5.19 22.43 -4.01
CA MET A 1 4.01 22.81 -3.21
C MET A 1 3.97 21.86 -2.03
N PRO A 2 3.96 22.35 -0.77
CA PRO A 2 3.71 21.49 0.38
C PRO A 2 2.37 20.78 0.19
N ARG A 3 2.30 19.49 0.53
CA ARG A 3 1.01 18.78 0.58
C ARG A 3 0.16 19.49 1.63
N THR A 4 -1.14 19.67 1.35
CA THR A 4 -2.08 20.11 2.39
C THR A 4 -2.16 19.03 3.46
N ASP A 5 -2.46 19.39 4.71
CA ASP A 5 -2.56 18.43 5.83
C ASP A 5 -3.51 17.26 5.49
N GLU A 6 -4.60 17.53 4.77
CA GLU A 6 -5.54 16.51 4.27
C GLU A 6 -4.87 15.55 3.26
N ALA A 7 -4.03 16.08 2.36
CA ALA A 7 -3.34 15.27 1.37
C ALA A 7 -2.24 14.41 2.02
N GLU A 8 -1.55 14.92 3.03
CA GLU A 8 -0.59 14.14 3.79
C GLU A 8 -1.26 13.00 4.57
N HIS A 9 -2.36 13.30 5.26
CA HIS A 9 -3.16 12.27 5.96
C HIS A 9 -3.64 11.18 4.99
N TRP A 10 -4.14 11.56 3.81
CA TRP A 10 -4.55 10.59 2.78
C TRP A 10 -3.39 9.71 2.30
N PHE A 11 -2.19 10.28 2.13
CA PHE A 11 -1.01 9.52 1.75
C PHE A 11 -0.65 8.48 2.82
N ASN A 12 -0.61 8.89 4.09
CA ASN A 12 -0.28 8.01 5.20
C ASN A 12 -1.29 6.87 5.33
N ALA A 13 -2.60 7.18 5.31
CA ALA A 13 -3.66 6.17 5.38
C ALA A 13 -3.57 5.14 4.23
N VAL A 14 -3.22 5.58 3.01
CA VAL A 14 -2.99 4.65 1.89
C VAL A 14 -1.79 3.76 2.15
N TYR A 15 -0.68 4.29 2.68
CA TYR A 15 0.51 3.49 2.94
C TYR A 15 0.28 2.48 4.07
N GLU A 16 -0.38 2.88 5.16
CA GLU A 16 -0.79 2.00 6.26
C GLU A 16 -1.68 0.86 5.75
N ALA A 17 -2.75 1.19 5.01
CA ALA A 17 -3.63 0.16 4.44
C ALA A 17 -2.92 -0.82 3.49
N VAL A 18 -1.90 -0.35 2.75
CA VAL A 18 -1.10 -1.20 1.86
C VAL A 18 -0.18 -2.13 2.67
N GLN A 19 0.33 -1.69 3.82
CA GLN A 19 1.14 -2.53 4.71
C GLN A 19 0.35 -3.71 5.30
N GLU A 20 -0.98 -3.60 5.38
CA GLU A 20 -1.84 -4.67 5.87
C GLU A 20 -2.09 -5.79 4.85
N VAL A 21 -1.72 -5.60 3.58
CA VAL A 21 -1.87 -6.66 2.57
C VAL A 21 -0.87 -7.78 2.88
N PRO A 22 -1.31 -9.04 3.13
CA PRO A 22 -0.41 -10.11 3.53
C PRO A 22 0.64 -10.47 2.47
N LEU A 23 1.78 -11.01 2.93
CA LEU A 23 2.79 -11.61 2.04
C LEU A 23 2.16 -12.68 1.15
N GLY A 24 2.50 -12.67 -0.14
CA GLY A 24 1.97 -13.66 -1.08
C GLY A 24 0.50 -13.42 -1.47
N SER A 25 -0.06 -12.27 -1.11
CA SER A 25 -1.41 -11.85 -1.50
C SER A 25 -1.37 -10.55 -2.28
N VAL A 26 -2.39 -10.32 -3.10
CA VAL A 26 -2.57 -9.10 -3.88
C VAL A 26 -3.94 -8.51 -3.67
N THR A 27 -4.04 -7.19 -3.78
CA THR A 27 -5.32 -6.49 -3.82
C THR A 27 -5.32 -5.41 -4.89
N THR A 28 -6.40 -4.65 -4.98
CA THR A 28 -6.58 -3.66 -6.06
C THR A 28 -6.59 -2.23 -5.55
N TYR A 29 -6.21 -1.29 -6.40
CA TYR A 29 -6.31 0.15 -6.09
C TYR A 29 -7.71 0.56 -5.63
N GLY A 30 -8.75 -0.01 -6.26
CA GLY A 30 -10.13 0.26 -5.89
C GLY A 30 -10.48 -0.33 -4.53
N HIS A 31 -9.94 -1.50 -4.21
CA HIS A 31 -10.21 -2.13 -2.93
C HIS A 31 -9.56 -1.39 -1.75
N ILE A 32 -8.29 -0.96 -1.87
CA ILE A 32 -7.66 -0.07 -0.88
C ILE A 32 -8.50 1.20 -0.66
N ALA A 33 -8.98 1.81 -1.75
CA ALA A 33 -9.82 3.00 -1.65
C ALA A 33 -11.15 2.71 -0.94
N THR A 34 -11.74 1.53 -1.15
CA THR A 34 -12.96 1.08 -0.45
C THR A 34 -12.70 0.83 1.03
N LEU A 35 -11.60 0.18 1.40
CA LEU A 35 -11.22 -0.07 2.80
C LEU A 35 -11.05 1.23 3.59
N LEU A 36 -10.52 2.27 2.94
CA LEU A 36 -10.41 3.61 3.54
C LEU A 36 -11.72 4.42 3.52
N GLY A 37 -12.84 3.85 3.07
CA GLY A 37 -14.14 4.52 3.03
C GLY A 37 -14.39 5.41 1.80
N TYR A 38 -13.51 5.38 0.78
CA TYR A 38 -13.60 6.23 -0.41
C TYR A 38 -13.52 5.43 -1.74
N PRO A 39 -14.53 4.62 -2.10
CA PRO A 39 -14.49 3.71 -3.25
C PRO A 39 -14.23 4.39 -4.61
N LYS A 40 -14.46 5.70 -4.73
CA LYS A 40 -14.21 6.49 -5.95
C LYS A 40 -12.77 7.04 -6.06
N ARG A 41 -11.89 6.79 -5.07
CA ARG A 41 -10.53 7.34 -5.00
C ARG A 41 -9.42 6.38 -5.47
N ALA A 42 -9.75 5.32 -6.22
CA ALA A 42 -8.76 4.34 -6.74
C ALA A 42 -7.57 5.00 -7.47
N ARG A 43 -7.82 6.05 -8.26
CA ARG A 43 -6.75 6.79 -8.96
C ARG A 43 -5.81 7.49 -7.98
N GLN A 44 -6.33 8.01 -6.87
CA GLN A 44 -5.53 8.69 -5.86
C GLN A 44 -4.62 7.70 -5.12
N VAL A 45 -5.07 6.47 -4.85
CA VAL A 45 -4.19 5.39 -4.34
C VAL A 45 -3.00 5.19 -5.28
N GLY A 46 -3.23 5.12 -6.59
CA GLY A 46 -2.15 5.01 -7.58
C GLY A 46 -1.20 6.21 -7.61
N ILE A 47 -1.69 7.42 -7.30
CA ILE A 47 -0.85 8.61 -7.15
C ILE A 47 0.03 8.49 -5.89
N CYS A 48 -0.52 8.03 -4.76
CA CYS A 48 0.25 7.80 -3.55
C CYS A 48 1.41 6.82 -3.79
N LEU A 49 1.14 5.67 -4.42
CA LEU A 49 2.18 4.67 -4.71
C LEU A 49 3.23 5.17 -5.72
N LYS A 50 2.83 5.99 -6.69
CA LYS A 50 3.78 6.61 -7.64
C LYS A 50 4.76 7.57 -6.94
N HIS A 51 4.34 8.19 -5.84
CA HIS A 51 5.11 9.16 -5.08
C HIS A 51 5.72 8.59 -3.80
N LEU A 52 5.70 7.26 -3.64
CA LEU A 52 6.38 6.57 -2.56
C LEU A 52 7.90 6.79 -2.73
N PRO A 53 8.60 7.33 -1.72
CA PRO A 53 10.02 7.60 -1.83
C PRO A 53 10.84 6.32 -1.81
N SER A 54 12.01 6.34 -2.44
CA SER A 54 12.95 5.22 -2.40
C SER A 54 13.90 5.35 -1.22
N ASN A 55 14.05 4.29 -0.43
CA ASN A 55 14.93 4.26 0.73
C ASN A 55 16.41 4.47 0.35
N ARG A 56 16.81 3.93 -0.81
CA ARG A 56 18.21 4.00 -1.31
C ARG A 56 18.67 5.39 -1.76
N THR A 57 17.75 6.31 -2.03
CA THR A 57 18.09 7.66 -2.47
C THR A 57 18.62 8.55 -1.34
N ASN A 58 18.35 8.20 -0.09
CA ASN A 58 18.78 8.98 1.07
C ASN A 58 20.25 8.70 1.48
N ALA A 59 20.82 7.56 1.08
CA ALA A 59 22.17 7.15 1.49
C ALA A 59 23.27 7.46 0.45
N ALA A 60 22.93 7.82 -0.79
CA ALA A 60 23.89 7.95 -1.88
C ALA A 60 24.31 9.40 -2.21
N ASP A 61 23.72 10.40 -1.54
CA ASP A 61 24.06 11.84 -1.71
C ASP A 61 24.85 12.39 -0.50
N GLN A 62 25.59 11.52 0.19
CA GLN A 62 26.37 11.84 1.41
C GLN A 62 27.62 12.72 1.16
N ASN A 63 27.70 13.44 0.04
CA ASN A 63 28.85 14.31 -0.28
C ASN A 63 28.51 15.81 -0.20
N ASP A 64 27.36 16.20 0.36
CA ASP A 64 27.10 17.60 0.70
C ASP A 64 27.40 17.85 2.18
N GLU A 65 28.63 18.29 2.46
CA GLU A 65 29.17 18.51 3.81
C GLU A 65 28.50 19.70 4.57
N ASN A 66 27.43 20.28 4.03
CA ASN A 66 26.78 21.49 4.56
C ASN A 66 25.33 21.32 5.01
N ASP A 67 24.79 20.10 5.14
CA ASP A 67 23.43 19.92 5.67
C ASP A 67 23.43 19.65 7.19
N GLU A 68 23.55 20.73 7.97
CA GLU A 68 23.33 20.72 9.43
C GLU A 68 21.83 20.53 9.81
N GLN A 69 20.96 20.19 8.85
CA GLN A 69 19.55 19.80 9.06
C GLN A 69 19.24 18.36 8.57
N GLY A 70 20.16 17.43 8.87
CA GLY A 70 19.88 16.06 9.33
C GLY A 70 18.75 15.26 8.63
N GLU A 71 19.17 14.35 7.74
CA GLU A 71 18.66 12.97 7.66
C GLU A 71 17.14 12.80 7.86
N MET A 72 16.30 13.36 6.98
CA MET A 72 14.86 13.11 7.07
C MET A 72 14.54 11.71 6.52
N TYR A 73 14.62 10.70 7.39
CA TYR A 73 14.10 9.36 7.12
C TYR A 73 12.61 9.48 6.75
N HIS A 74 12.27 9.19 5.49
CA HIS A 74 10.87 9.05 5.12
C HIS A 74 10.28 7.85 5.87
N HIS A 75 9.29 8.08 6.73
CA HIS A 75 8.65 6.99 7.49
C HIS A 75 8.09 5.89 6.57
N PHE A 76 7.50 6.27 5.43
CA PHE A 76 7.05 5.34 4.38
C PHE A 76 7.99 5.40 3.18
N HIS A 77 8.42 4.25 2.68
CA HIS A 77 9.30 4.12 1.52
C HIS A 77 9.09 2.77 0.80
N ASP A 78 9.70 2.61 -0.37
CA ASP A 78 9.59 1.40 -1.21
C ASP A 78 10.00 0.08 -0.53
N ASP A 79 10.91 0.12 0.44
CA ASP A 79 11.28 -1.10 1.19
C ASP A 79 10.25 -1.51 2.28
N ASN A 80 9.43 -0.60 2.82
CA ASN A 80 8.51 -0.90 3.92
C ASN A 80 7.01 -0.82 3.56
N VAL A 81 6.66 -0.21 2.42
CA VAL A 81 5.32 -0.25 1.86
C VAL A 81 5.32 -1.25 0.69
N PRO A 82 4.57 -2.37 0.78
CA PRO A 82 4.59 -3.44 -0.22
C PRO A 82 3.78 -3.08 -1.49
N TRP A 83 4.20 -2.02 -2.17
CA TRP A 83 3.53 -1.45 -3.35
C TRP A 83 3.30 -2.48 -4.47
N GLN A 84 4.16 -3.50 -4.58
CA GLN A 84 4.06 -4.56 -5.56
C GLN A 84 2.76 -5.37 -5.44
N ARG A 85 2.15 -5.43 -4.24
CA ARG A 85 0.90 -6.17 -3.98
C ARG A 85 -0.35 -5.49 -4.52
N ILE A 86 -0.22 -4.26 -5.04
CA ILE A 86 -1.36 -3.47 -5.54
C ILE A 86 -1.43 -3.52 -7.07
N VAL A 87 -2.44 -4.23 -7.57
CA VAL A 87 -2.65 -4.50 -9.00
C VAL A 87 -3.95 -3.88 -9.50
N ASN A 88 -4.20 -3.96 -10.81
CA ASN A 88 -5.47 -3.47 -11.34
C ASN A 88 -6.62 -4.46 -11.05
N SER A 89 -7.87 -4.00 -11.24
CA SER A 89 -9.07 -4.81 -10.95
C SER A 89 -9.25 -6.05 -11.82
N LYS A 90 -8.51 -6.17 -12.92
CA LYS A 90 -8.54 -7.34 -13.81
C LYS A 90 -7.44 -8.36 -13.46
N GLY A 91 -6.69 -8.12 -12.38
CA GLY A 91 -5.56 -8.97 -12.00
C GLY A 91 -4.34 -8.82 -12.92
N THR A 92 -4.23 -7.71 -13.65
CA THR A 92 -3.06 -7.44 -14.51
C THR A 92 -2.14 -6.38 -13.92
N ILE A 93 -0.85 -6.49 -14.25
CA ILE A 93 0.16 -5.53 -13.82
C ILE A 93 0.19 -4.36 -14.80
N SER A 94 0.13 -3.13 -14.27
CA SER A 94 0.08 -1.92 -15.12
C SER A 94 1.46 -1.56 -15.66
N HIS A 95 1.56 -1.37 -16.97
CA HIS A 95 2.76 -0.83 -17.62
C HIS A 95 2.91 0.67 -17.35
N ARG A 96 3.86 1.05 -16.47
CA ARG A 96 4.11 2.45 -16.07
C ARG A 96 5.48 2.97 -16.52
N GLY A 97 6.05 2.35 -17.55
CA GLY A 97 7.37 2.67 -18.09
C GLY A 97 8.18 1.40 -18.36
N PRO A 98 9.33 1.53 -19.06
CA PRO A 98 10.17 0.39 -19.41
C PRO A 98 10.55 -0.44 -18.17
N GLY A 99 10.28 -1.75 -18.22
CA GLY A 99 10.64 -2.68 -17.14
C GLY A 99 9.84 -2.56 -15.83
N SER A 100 8.94 -1.58 -15.69
CA SER A 100 8.14 -1.40 -14.46
C SER A 100 7.28 -2.62 -14.14
N ALA A 101 6.54 -3.13 -15.14
CA ALA A 101 5.68 -4.30 -14.96
C ALA A 101 6.48 -5.57 -14.65
N ALA A 102 7.64 -5.74 -15.29
CA ALA A 102 8.54 -6.87 -15.03
C ALA A 102 9.07 -6.85 -13.59
N ARG A 103 9.52 -5.68 -13.10
CA ARG A 103 9.97 -5.51 -11.70
C ARG A 103 8.89 -5.84 -10.69
N GLN A 104 7.65 -5.39 -10.95
CA GLN A 104 6.52 -5.73 -10.09
C GLN A 104 6.21 -7.23 -10.14
N ALA A 105 6.25 -7.85 -11.31
CA ALA A 105 6.06 -9.30 -11.48
C ALA A 105 7.11 -10.10 -10.71
N ASP A 106 8.38 -9.71 -10.80
CA ASP A 106 9.48 -10.39 -10.11
C ASP A 106 9.40 -10.22 -8.60
N ALA A 107 9.04 -9.02 -8.11
CA ALA A 107 8.80 -8.79 -6.69
C ALA A 107 7.67 -9.69 -6.16
N LEU A 108 6.56 -9.80 -6.89
CA LEU A 108 5.44 -10.68 -6.54
C LEU A 108 5.84 -12.17 -6.54
N ARG A 109 6.64 -12.60 -7.53
CA ARG A 109 7.16 -13.97 -7.59
C ARG A 109 8.05 -14.31 -6.41
N HIS A 110 8.87 -13.37 -5.94
CA HIS A 110 9.68 -13.57 -4.72
C HIS A 110 8.83 -13.74 -3.46
N GLU A 111 7.59 -13.23 -3.45
CA GLU A 111 6.63 -13.46 -2.37
C GLU A 111 5.80 -14.75 -2.55
N GLY A 112 6.05 -15.53 -3.60
CA GLY A 112 5.31 -16.77 -3.88
C GLY A 112 4.01 -16.58 -4.68
N VAL A 113 3.77 -15.39 -5.25
CA VAL A 113 2.64 -15.15 -6.15
C VAL A 113 3.00 -15.63 -7.56
N GLU A 114 2.19 -16.53 -8.12
CA GLU A 114 2.35 -16.96 -9.50
C GLU A 114 1.87 -15.85 -10.45
N VAL A 115 2.80 -15.37 -11.30
CA VAL A 115 2.53 -14.34 -12.31
C VAL A 115 2.78 -14.92 -13.70
N SER A 116 1.71 -15.11 -14.47
CA SER A 116 1.77 -15.56 -15.86
C SER A 116 2.01 -14.38 -16.82
N GLN A 117 2.56 -14.66 -17.99
CA GLN A 117 2.78 -13.67 -19.04
C GLN A 117 2.18 -14.18 -20.35
N ASP A 118 1.44 -13.33 -21.07
CA ASP A 118 0.90 -13.67 -22.38
C ASP A 118 1.87 -13.36 -23.52
N ALA A 119 1.46 -13.66 -24.76
CA ALA A 119 2.27 -13.42 -25.96
C ALA A 119 2.50 -11.94 -26.27
N MET A 120 1.68 -11.03 -25.72
CA MET A 120 1.85 -9.58 -25.85
C MET A 120 2.79 -9.01 -24.77
N GLY A 121 3.15 -9.84 -23.79
CA GLY A 121 4.01 -9.46 -22.68
C GLY A 121 3.27 -8.90 -21.47
N ASP A 122 1.93 -8.94 -21.47
CA ASP A 122 1.11 -8.55 -20.33
C ASP A 122 1.18 -9.61 -19.23
N TYR A 123 1.25 -9.16 -17.98
CA TYR A 123 1.34 -10.02 -16.80
C TYR A 123 0.00 -10.15 -16.09
N TYR A 124 -0.35 -11.37 -15.67
CA TYR A 124 -1.62 -11.71 -15.04
C TYR A 124 -1.41 -12.49 -13.75
N ILE A 125 -2.32 -12.28 -12.80
CA ILE A 125 -2.37 -12.94 -11.50
C ILE A 125 -3.77 -13.51 -11.31
N ASP A 126 -3.83 -14.74 -10.81
CA ASP A 126 -5.09 -15.38 -10.45
C ASP A 126 -5.64 -14.75 -9.15
N MET A 127 -6.61 -13.85 -9.31
CA MET A 127 -7.25 -13.14 -8.19
C MET A 127 -8.10 -14.05 -7.32
N HIS A 128 -8.52 -15.23 -7.79
CA HIS A 128 -9.21 -16.21 -6.95
C HIS A 128 -8.24 -16.87 -5.98
N ARG A 129 -7.00 -17.13 -6.41
CA ARG A 129 -5.97 -17.77 -5.59
C ARG A 129 -5.23 -16.79 -4.67
N TYR A 130 -4.92 -15.60 -5.17
CA TYR A 130 -4.05 -14.64 -4.48
C TYR A 130 -4.77 -13.36 -4.01
N GLY A 131 -6.06 -13.22 -4.31
CA GLY A 131 -6.81 -12.02 -3.96
C GLY A 131 -7.06 -11.88 -2.47
N TRP A 132 -6.71 -10.72 -1.92
CA TRP A 132 -7.04 -10.31 -0.55
C TRP A 132 -8.10 -9.20 -0.59
N PHE A 133 -9.30 -9.55 -0.10
CA PHE A 133 -10.50 -8.71 -0.20
C PHE A 133 -11.35 -8.71 1.09
N PRO A 134 -10.81 -8.31 2.25
CA PRO A 134 -11.61 -8.19 3.48
C PRO A 134 -12.64 -7.05 3.37
N SER A 135 -13.61 -7.02 4.28
CA SER A 135 -14.59 -5.93 4.35
C SER A 135 -14.09 -4.70 5.12
N ARG A 136 -13.08 -4.87 5.99
CA ARG A 136 -12.42 -3.82 6.79
C ARG A 136 -10.92 -4.14 6.93
N LEU A 137 -10.12 -3.17 7.34
CA LEU A 137 -8.70 -3.39 7.58
C LEU A 137 -8.50 -4.25 8.85
N PRO A 138 -7.57 -5.24 8.85
CA PRO A 138 -7.20 -5.98 10.06
C PRO A 138 -6.89 -5.12 11.28
N SER A 139 -6.32 -3.93 11.10
CA SER A 139 -6.08 -2.96 12.19
C SER A 139 -7.37 -2.46 12.84
N GLU A 140 -8.49 -2.39 12.10
CA GLU A 140 -9.81 -1.97 12.61
C GLU A 140 -10.55 -3.12 13.33
N ASP A 141 -10.10 -4.37 13.21
CA ASP A 141 -10.74 -5.52 13.88
C ASP A 141 -10.56 -5.48 15.41
N GLY A 142 -9.50 -4.85 15.92
CA GLY A 142 -9.11 -4.82 17.34
C GLY A 142 -9.81 -3.78 18.22
N GLU A 143 -10.60 -2.86 17.65
CA GLU A 143 -11.17 -1.73 18.40
C GLU A 143 -12.61 -1.97 18.90
N THR A 144 -13.14 -3.19 18.74
CA THR A 144 -14.58 -3.48 19.02
C THR A 144 -14.87 -4.13 20.38
N GLU A 145 -13.88 -4.32 21.25
CA GLU A 145 -14.06 -4.99 22.56
C GLU A 145 -13.59 -4.12 23.75
N ASP A 146 -14.12 -2.89 23.95
CA ASP A 146 -13.86 -2.13 25.20
C ASP A 146 -14.88 -1.01 25.48
N SER A 147 -16.18 -1.22 25.23
CA SER A 147 -17.21 -0.25 25.69
C SER A 147 -18.62 -0.82 25.81
N GLU A 148 -18.83 -1.88 26.60
CA GLU A 148 -20.13 -2.14 27.25
C GLU A 148 -19.90 -2.94 28.55
N GLY A 149 -19.98 -2.30 29.74
CA GLY A 149 -19.95 -3.10 30.96
C GLY A 149 -19.83 -2.46 32.35
N GLU A 150 -20.02 -1.16 32.56
CA GLU A 150 -20.31 -0.59 33.89
C GLU A 150 -21.35 0.50 33.63
N ASP A 151 -22.64 0.28 33.94
CA ASP A 151 -23.26 0.85 35.14
C ASP A 151 -24.47 0.00 35.57
N GLY A 152 -24.21 -1.02 36.40
CA GLY A 152 -25.24 -1.79 37.10
C GLY A 152 -25.51 -1.20 38.49
N GLU A 153 -26.44 -0.26 38.54
CA GLU A 153 -27.23 0.24 39.67
C GLU A 153 -27.15 -0.57 40.99
N LEU A 154 -26.49 -0.04 42.02
CA LEU A 154 -26.58 -0.56 43.40
C LEU A 154 -27.60 0.29 44.18
N PHE A 155 -28.86 -0.17 44.22
CA PHE A 155 -29.87 0.38 45.12
C PHE A 155 -29.44 0.17 46.58
N VAL A 156 -29.43 1.27 47.35
CA VAL A 156 -29.43 1.29 48.82
C VAL A 156 -30.78 1.73 49.34
#